data_AF-A0A410YH00-F1
#
_entry.id   AF-A0A410YH00-F1
#
_cell.length_a   1.000
_cell.length_b   1.000
_cell.length_c   1.000
_cell.angle_alpha   90.00
_cell.angle_beta   90.00
_cell.angle_gamma   90.00
#
_symmetry.space_group_name_H-M   'P 1'
#
loop_
_entity.id
_entity.type
_entity.pdbx_description
1 polymer ?
#
loop_
_entity_poly.entity_id
_entity_poly.type
_entity_poly.pdbx_seq_one_letter_code
_entity_poly.pdbx_strand_id
1 'polypeptide(L)'
;MTEVRAWKVRAKFAQKTSQINQEIADEASTIDPPIPSSDVPVYSGETPREIVMLAWLKFEEGLAKAAEFAGMTSGGGPVFSRAKRFLPPDVQKRVRDLQKLRNEAVHMRDFSVSTESALDYARAASKLGAIIRHPAILMGMKNRYQESEASKS
;
A
#
# COMPACT_ATOMS: atom_id res chain seq x y z
N MET A 1 7.31 -19.14 -26.84
CA MET A 1 7.98 -17.91 -26.31
C MET A 1 7.20 -17.22 -25.18
N THR A 2 5.96 -17.63 -24.88
CA THR A 2 5.04 -17.00 -23.91
C THR A 2 5.29 -17.42 -22.45
N GLU A 3 5.68 -18.68 -22.20
CA GLU A 3 5.90 -19.20 -20.83
C GLU A 3 7.06 -18.54 -20.08
N VAL A 4 8.18 -18.29 -20.75
CA VAL A 4 9.36 -17.67 -20.13
C VAL A 4 9.07 -16.26 -19.63
N ARG A 5 8.20 -15.51 -20.35
CA ARG A 5 7.76 -14.18 -19.92
C ARG A 5 6.83 -14.25 -18.71
N ALA A 6 5.89 -15.20 -18.70
CA ALA A 6 4.98 -15.41 -17.58
C ALA A 6 5.72 -15.82 -16.29
N TRP A 7 6.71 -16.72 -16.37
CA TRP A 7 7.50 -17.13 -15.21
C TRP A 7 8.30 -15.97 -14.59
N LYS A 8 8.95 -15.13 -15.41
CA LYS A 8 9.70 -13.95 -14.92
C LYS A 8 8.80 -12.95 -14.18
N VAL A 9 7.57 -12.76 -14.66
CA VAL A 9 6.58 -11.90 -14.00
C VAL A 9 6.18 -12.46 -12.64
N ARG A 10 5.88 -13.77 -12.55
CA ARG A 10 5.52 -14.42 -11.28
C ARG A 10 6.63 -14.32 -10.24
N ALA A 11 7.86 -14.65 -10.62
CA ALA A 11 9.02 -14.60 -9.73
C ALA A 11 9.28 -13.17 -9.23
N LYS A 12 9.18 -12.18 -10.12
CA LYS A 12 9.38 -10.77 -9.76
C LYS A 12 8.28 -10.26 -8.82
N PHE A 13 7.02 -10.64 -9.04
CA PHE A 13 5.91 -10.26 -8.16
C PHE A 13 6.12 -10.81 -6.75
N ALA A 14 6.40 -12.10 -6.62
CA ALA A 14 6.64 -12.76 -5.33
C ALA A 14 7.85 -12.16 -4.61
N GLN A 15 8.97 -12.01 -5.31
CA GLN A 15 10.19 -11.42 -4.75
C GLN A 15 9.95 -9.99 -4.24
N LYS A 16 9.28 -9.15 -5.06
CA LYS A 16 9.03 -7.76 -4.68
C LYS A 16 8.08 -7.64 -3.50
N THR A 17 7.08 -8.51 -3.44
CA THR A 17 6.12 -8.56 -2.34
C THR A 17 6.79 -9.00 -1.03
N SER A 18 7.62 -10.03 -1.09
CA SER A 18 8.43 -10.50 0.04
C SER A 18 9.36 -9.39 0.55
N GLN A 19 10.07 -8.69 -0.37
CA GLN A 19 10.91 -7.54 -0.01
C GLN A 19 10.11 -6.46 0.72
N ILE A 20 8.94 -6.07 0.20
CA ILE A 20 8.10 -5.04 0.84
C ILE A 20 7.67 -5.49 2.24
N ASN A 21 7.26 -6.75 2.41
CA ASN A 21 6.88 -7.30 3.71
C ASN A 21 8.03 -7.26 4.72
N GLN A 22 9.25 -7.59 4.30
CA GLN A 22 10.43 -7.53 5.17
C GLN A 22 10.74 -6.09 5.56
N GLU A 23 10.86 -5.19 4.58
CA GLU A 23 11.13 -3.79 4.84
C GLU A 23 10.07 -3.23 5.82
N ILE A 24 8.79 -3.64 5.70
CA ILE A 24 7.68 -3.16 6.55
C ILE A 24 7.84 -3.68 7.98
N ALA A 25 8.24 -4.94 8.14
CA ALA A 25 8.46 -5.55 9.45
C ALA A 25 9.59 -4.82 10.21
N ASP A 26 10.67 -4.50 9.51
CA ASP A 26 11.81 -3.78 10.08
C ASP A 26 11.35 -2.39 10.58
N GLU A 27 10.62 -1.63 9.76
CA GLU A 27 10.12 -0.29 10.13
C GLU A 27 9.09 -0.36 11.28
N ALA A 28 8.14 -1.29 11.19
CA ALA A 28 7.10 -1.46 12.21
C ALA A 28 7.68 -1.76 13.61
N SER A 29 8.83 -2.42 13.68
CA SER A 29 9.53 -2.71 14.93
C SER A 29 10.20 -1.47 15.55
N THR A 30 10.41 -0.42 14.77
CA THR A 30 11.09 0.82 15.20
C THR A 30 10.15 1.98 15.51
N ILE A 31 8.86 1.84 15.19
CA ILE A 31 7.83 2.84 15.46
C ILE A 31 7.31 2.63 16.90
N ASP A 32 7.24 3.70 17.68
CA ASP A 32 6.67 3.71 19.03
C ASP A 32 5.33 4.46 19.05
N PRO A 33 4.22 3.84 19.52
CA PRO A 33 4.10 2.43 19.91
C PRO A 33 4.23 1.44 18.73
N PRO A 34 4.62 0.18 18.99
CA PRO A 34 4.76 -0.82 17.94
C PRO A 34 3.45 -1.05 17.21
N ILE A 35 3.52 -1.14 15.89
CA ILE A 35 2.34 -1.40 15.07
C ILE A 35 1.92 -2.85 15.29
N PRO A 36 0.65 -3.11 15.67
CA PRO A 36 0.18 -4.47 15.89
C PRO A 36 0.38 -5.30 14.63
N SER A 37 0.76 -6.56 14.83
CA SER A 37 0.74 -7.59 13.79
C SER A 37 -0.64 -7.59 13.14
N SER A 38 -0.76 -6.97 11.96
CA SER A 38 -2.02 -6.99 11.22
C SER A 38 -2.36 -8.44 10.89
N ASP A 39 -3.58 -8.86 11.21
CA ASP A 39 -4.10 -10.14 10.79
C ASP A 39 -4.02 -10.31 9.28
N VAL A 40 -3.77 -11.54 8.84
CA VAL A 40 -3.84 -11.90 7.43
C VAL A 40 -5.30 -11.69 7.01
N PRO A 41 -5.58 -10.78 6.07
CA PRO A 41 -6.96 -10.61 5.64
C PRO A 41 -7.44 -11.90 4.99
N VAL A 42 -8.61 -12.38 5.40
CA VAL A 42 -9.20 -13.60 4.87
C VAL A 42 -9.80 -13.30 3.51
N TYR A 43 -9.33 -14.04 2.50
CA TYR A 43 -9.89 -14.08 1.15
C TYR A 43 -10.21 -15.55 0.88
N SER A 44 -11.50 -15.89 0.91
CA SER A 44 -11.99 -17.24 0.62
C SER A 44 -12.71 -17.28 -0.72
N GLY A 45 -12.13 -17.99 -1.69
CA GLY A 45 -12.74 -18.22 -3.00
C GLY A 45 -12.38 -17.20 -4.07
N GLU A 46 -11.63 -16.14 -3.74
CA GLU A 46 -11.15 -15.17 -4.70
C GLU A 46 -9.94 -15.67 -5.51
N THR A 47 -9.89 -15.28 -6.77
CA THR A 47 -8.71 -15.46 -7.64
C THR A 47 -7.55 -14.60 -7.15
N PRO A 48 -6.28 -14.95 -7.48
CA PRO A 48 -5.12 -14.13 -7.11
C PRO A 48 -5.23 -12.66 -7.56
N ARG A 49 -5.88 -12.40 -8.70
CA ARG A 49 -6.14 -11.04 -9.18
C ARG A 49 -7.09 -10.29 -8.25
N GLU A 50 -8.21 -10.91 -7.89
CA GLU A 50 -9.21 -10.32 -7.00
C GLU A 50 -8.63 -10.03 -5.61
N ILE A 51 -7.82 -10.94 -5.06
CA ILE A 51 -7.11 -10.72 -3.79
C ILE A 51 -6.29 -9.43 -3.82
N VAL A 52 -5.46 -9.24 -4.87
CA VAL A 52 -4.64 -8.03 -5.03
C VAL A 52 -5.50 -6.77 -5.14
N MET A 53 -6.59 -6.83 -5.91
CA MET A 53 -7.49 -5.70 -6.11
C MET A 53 -8.22 -5.30 -4.83
N LEU A 54 -8.79 -6.26 -4.11
CA LEU A 54 -9.50 -6.04 -2.86
C LEU A 54 -8.57 -5.55 -1.75
N ALA A 55 -7.36 -6.11 -1.66
CA ALA A 55 -6.35 -5.64 -0.73
C ALA A 55 -5.94 -4.19 -0.99
N TRP A 56 -5.75 -3.83 -2.26
CA TRP A 56 -5.45 -2.45 -2.63
C TRP A 56 -6.60 -1.50 -2.32
N LEU A 57 -7.84 -1.88 -2.59
CA LEU A 57 -9.01 -1.05 -2.27
C LEU A 57 -9.10 -0.75 -0.76
N LYS A 58 -8.95 -1.78 0.09
CA LYS A 58 -8.91 -1.60 1.56
C LYS A 58 -7.77 -0.69 2.00
N PHE A 59 -6.62 -0.76 1.32
CA PHE A 59 -5.51 0.16 1.57
C PHE A 59 -5.86 1.61 1.17
N GLU A 60 -6.48 1.83 0.02
CA GLU A 60 -6.93 3.15 -0.45
C GLU A 60 -7.94 3.79 0.52
N GLU A 61 -8.89 3.01 1.03
CA GLU A 61 -9.83 3.43 2.06
C GLU A 61 -9.12 3.87 3.35
N GLY A 62 -8.12 3.11 3.78
CA GLY A 62 -7.30 3.45 4.95
C GLY A 62 -6.53 4.76 4.76
N LEU A 63 -5.97 4.99 3.56
CA LEU A 63 -5.27 6.23 3.23
C LEU A 63 -6.26 7.41 3.13
N ALA A 64 -7.46 7.20 2.61
CA ALA A 64 -8.49 8.24 2.56
C ALA A 64 -8.87 8.71 3.96
N LYS A 65 -9.09 7.79 4.91
CA LYS A 65 -9.32 8.12 6.32
C LYS A 65 -8.15 8.88 6.96
N ALA A 66 -6.92 8.49 6.65
CA ALA A 66 -5.73 9.23 7.10
C ALA A 66 -5.69 10.66 6.52
N ALA A 67 -6.11 10.83 5.26
CA ALA A 67 -6.21 12.12 4.61
C ALA A 67 -7.28 13.02 5.24
N GLU A 68 -8.44 12.44 5.55
CA GLU A 68 -9.51 13.13 6.29
C GLU A 68 -9.02 13.61 7.66
N PHE A 69 -8.30 12.77 8.41
CA PHE A 69 -7.67 13.16 9.67
C PHE A 69 -6.71 14.35 9.51
N ALA A 70 -5.95 14.36 8.42
CA ALA A 70 -5.05 15.46 8.09
C ALA A 70 -5.78 16.72 7.61
N GLY A 71 -7.11 16.70 7.43
CA GLY A 71 -7.90 17.83 6.95
C GLY A 71 -7.96 17.96 5.42
N MET A 72 -7.54 16.93 4.67
CA MET A 72 -7.49 16.94 3.20
C MET A 72 -8.85 16.62 2.55
N THR A 73 -9.94 17.14 3.10
CA THR A 73 -11.32 16.87 2.66
C THR A 73 -11.70 17.64 1.39
N SER A 74 -10.97 18.71 1.09
CA SER A 74 -11.29 19.67 0.04
C SER A 74 -10.11 19.82 -0.92
N GLY A 75 -10.38 19.85 -2.22
CA GLY A 75 -9.40 20.12 -3.27
C GLY A 75 -9.58 19.22 -4.49
N GLY A 76 -9.53 19.81 -5.67
CA GLY A 76 -9.73 19.09 -6.93
C GLY A 76 -8.76 17.91 -7.09
N GLY A 77 -9.30 16.74 -7.45
CA GLY A 77 -8.56 15.54 -7.79
C GLY A 77 -8.61 14.41 -6.76
N PRO A 78 -8.16 13.19 -7.13
CA PRO A 78 -8.27 12.00 -6.29
C PRO A 78 -7.55 12.17 -4.95
N VAL A 79 -8.27 11.99 -3.84
CA VAL A 79 -7.77 12.09 -2.45
C VAL A 79 -6.50 11.24 -2.27
N PHE A 80 -6.50 10.04 -2.84
CA PHE A 80 -5.34 9.13 -2.81
C PHE A 80 -4.04 9.78 -3.30
N SER A 81 -4.06 10.38 -4.49
CA SER A 81 -2.87 10.95 -5.13
C SER A 81 -2.31 12.15 -4.36
N ARG A 82 -3.18 12.87 -3.65
CA ARG A 82 -2.78 14.00 -2.79
C ARG A 82 -2.23 13.49 -1.47
N ALA A 83 -2.97 12.66 -0.76
CA ALA A 83 -2.60 12.11 0.54
C ALA A 83 -1.23 11.41 0.52
N LYS A 84 -0.96 10.64 -0.55
CA LYS A 84 0.31 9.95 -0.73
C LYS A 84 1.53 10.89 -0.66
N ARG A 85 1.43 12.14 -1.11
CA ARG A 85 2.55 13.10 -1.11
C ARG A 85 3.00 13.52 0.29
N PHE A 86 2.12 13.37 1.26
CA PHE A 86 2.33 13.80 2.64
C PHE A 86 2.72 12.64 3.57
N LEU A 87 2.85 11.42 3.04
CA LEU A 87 3.42 10.30 3.79
C LEU A 87 4.94 10.46 3.93
N PRO A 88 5.59 9.81 4.92
CA PRO A 88 7.06 9.76 4.97
C PRO A 88 7.66 9.15 3.68
N PRO A 89 8.85 9.59 3.23
CA PRO A 89 9.43 9.16 1.95
C PRO A 89 9.52 7.64 1.76
N ASP A 90 9.88 6.91 2.82
CA ASP A 90 10.00 5.45 2.79
C ASP A 90 8.62 4.77 2.65
N VAL A 91 7.63 5.25 3.40
CA VAL A 91 6.23 4.84 3.23
C VAL A 91 5.76 5.12 1.81
N GLN A 92 6.06 6.30 1.24
CA GLN A 92 5.70 6.62 -0.14
C GLN A 92 6.30 5.66 -1.16
N LYS A 93 7.56 5.26 -0.98
CA LYS A 93 8.24 4.27 -1.85
C LYS A 93 7.49 2.96 -1.84
N ARG A 94 7.15 2.44 -0.65
CA ARG A 94 6.40 1.18 -0.49
C ARG A 94 5.01 1.26 -1.13
N VAL A 95 4.30 2.39 -0.95
CA VAL A 95 3.00 2.62 -1.60
C VAL A 95 3.15 2.65 -3.13
N ARG A 96 4.21 3.26 -3.68
CA ARG A 96 4.49 3.21 -5.13
C ARG A 96 4.75 1.79 -5.61
N ASP A 97 5.51 1.00 -4.85
CA ASP A 97 5.83 -0.37 -5.23
C ASP A 97 4.59 -1.28 -5.21
N LEU A 98 3.74 -1.18 -4.17
CA LEU A 98 2.45 -1.89 -4.13
C LEU A 98 1.50 -1.44 -5.23
N GLN A 99 1.48 -0.15 -5.57
CA GLN A 99 0.68 0.37 -6.67
C GLN A 99 1.11 -0.21 -8.02
N LYS A 100 2.43 -0.36 -8.26
CA LYS A 100 2.95 -0.99 -9.48
C LYS A 100 2.51 -2.45 -9.59
N LEU A 101 2.62 -3.21 -8.51
CA LEU A 101 2.18 -4.61 -8.46
C LEU A 101 0.67 -4.75 -8.66
N ARG A 102 -0.14 -3.84 -8.11
CA ARG A 102 -1.58 -3.79 -8.41
C ARG A 102 -1.85 -3.45 -9.86
N ASN A 103 -1.12 -2.51 -10.44
CA ASN A 103 -1.28 -2.16 -11.85
C ASN A 103 -0.92 -3.32 -12.78
N GLU A 104 0.08 -4.12 -12.41
CA GLU A 104 0.38 -5.39 -13.05
C GLU A 104 -0.85 -6.34 -13.00
N ALA A 105 -1.48 -6.48 -11.83
CA ALA A 105 -2.70 -7.26 -11.66
C ALA A 105 -3.92 -6.69 -12.41
N VAL A 106 -3.99 -5.39 -12.70
CA VAL A 106 -5.09 -4.80 -13.49
C VAL A 106 -4.86 -5.01 -14.98
N HIS A 107 -3.65 -4.71 -15.46
CA HIS A 107 -3.40 -4.52 -16.89
C HIS A 107 -2.84 -5.75 -17.60
N MET A 108 -2.27 -6.73 -16.87
CA MET A 108 -1.81 -7.96 -17.51
C MET A 108 -2.98 -8.89 -17.79
N ARG A 109 -3.18 -9.22 -19.08
CA ARG A 109 -4.19 -10.20 -19.52
C ARG A 109 -3.99 -11.55 -18.84
N ASP A 110 -2.76 -12.05 -18.82
CA ASP A 110 -2.41 -13.38 -18.29
C ASP A 110 -1.80 -13.28 -16.86
N PHE A 111 -2.44 -12.51 -15.98
CA PHE A 111 -2.03 -12.43 -14.58
C PHE A 111 -2.21 -13.78 -13.90
N SER A 112 -1.09 -14.46 -13.64
CA SER A 112 -1.07 -15.86 -13.21
C SER A 112 -0.12 -16.09 -12.04
N VAL A 113 -0.10 -15.15 -11.09
CA VAL A 113 0.65 -15.31 -9.83
C VAL A 113 0.00 -16.39 -8.96
N SER A 114 0.76 -16.99 -8.04
CA SER A 114 0.19 -17.94 -7.08
C SER A 114 -0.73 -17.23 -6.09
N THR A 115 -1.73 -17.96 -5.56
CA THR A 115 -2.59 -17.46 -4.49
C THR A 115 -1.76 -17.01 -3.29
N GLU A 116 -0.72 -17.75 -2.93
CA GLU A 116 0.21 -17.38 -1.85
C GLU A 116 0.88 -16.02 -2.11
N SER A 117 1.37 -15.76 -3.33
CA SER A 117 1.96 -14.46 -3.67
C SER A 117 0.95 -13.32 -3.56
N ALA A 118 -0.30 -13.56 -3.95
CA ALA A 118 -1.38 -12.58 -3.80
C ALA A 118 -1.74 -12.33 -2.33
N LEU A 119 -1.73 -13.37 -1.49
CA LEU A 119 -1.92 -13.23 -0.05
C LEU A 119 -0.77 -12.47 0.60
N ASP A 120 0.47 -12.69 0.16
CA ASP A 120 1.61 -11.89 0.60
C ASP A 120 1.46 -10.41 0.24
N TYR A 121 0.90 -10.13 -0.94
CA TYR A 121 0.58 -8.76 -1.35
C TYR A 121 -0.47 -8.17 -0.41
N ALA A 122 -1.51 -8.94 -0.10
CA ALA A 122 -2.55 -8.49 0.81
C ALA A 122 -2.03 -8.23 2.23
N ARG A 123 -1.12 -9.06 2.73
CA ARG A 123 -0.41 -8.84 4.01
C ARG A 123 0.39 -7.55 3.96
N ALA A 124 1.16 -7.32 2.90
CA ALA A 124 1.96 -6.10 2.74
C ALA A 124 1.07 -4.84 2.70
N ALA A 125 -0.02 -4.88 1.93
CA ALA A 125 -0.99 -3.78 1.86
C ALA A 125 -1.66 -3.52 3.21
N SER A 126 -2.07 -4.57 3.94
CA SER A 126 -2.70 -4.42 5.25
C SER A 126 -1.74 -3.82 6.28
N LYS A 127 -0.51 -4.33 6.37
CA LYS A 127 0.52 -3.80 7.28
C LYS A 127 0.89 -2.35 6.94
N LEU A 128 1.03 -2.02 5.66
CA LEU A 128 1.29 -0.64 5.25
C LEU A 128 0.11 0.29 5.56
N GLY A 129 -1.13 -0.22 5.42
CA GLY A 129 -2.33 0.49 5.86
C GLY A 129 -2.33 0.75 7.37
N ALA A 130 -1.83 -0.19 8.18
CA ALA A 130 -1.66 -0.01 9.62
C ALA A 130 -0.61 1.05 9.94
N ILE A 131 0.55 1.05 9.25
CA ILE A 131 1.57 2.12 9.35
C ILE A 131 0.93 3.49 9.10
N ILE A 132 0.18 3.64 8.00
CA ILE A 132 -0.38 4.95 7.62
C ILE A 132 -1.41 5.47 8.63
N ARG A 133 -2.10 4.58 9.34
CA ARG A 133 -3.04 4.93 10.41
C ARG A 133 -2.38 5.09 11.77
N HIS A 134 -1.07 4.87 11.89
CA HIS A 134 -0.35 5.04 13.13
C HIS A 134 -0.35 6.52 13.56
N PRO A 135 -0.58 6.87 14.84
CA PRO A 135 -0.69 8.26 15.29
C PRO A 135 0.50 9.14 14.89
N ALA A 136 1.73 8.64 15.01
CA ALA A 136 2.92 9.39 14.62
C ALA A 136 2.92 9.76 13.12
N ILE A 137 2.46 8.84 12.27
CA ILE A 137 2.40 9.03 10.82
C ILE A 137 1.28 10.00 10.46
N LEU A 138 0.11 9.84 11.08
CA LEU A 138 -1.05 10.73 10.92
C LEU A 138 -0.72 12.18 11.30
N MET A 139 -0.07 12.38 12.45
CA MET A 139 0.36 13.71 12.89
C MET A 139 1.40 14.31 11.95
N GLY A 140 2.40 13.52 11.52
CA GLY A 140 3.37 13.99 10.53
C GLY A 140 2.73 14.36 9.18
N MET A 141 1.71 13.60 8.76
CA MET A 141 0.98 13.87 7.53
C MET A 141 0.15 15.17 7.63
N LYS A 142 -0.50 15.40 8.78
CA LYS A 142 -1.22 16.64 9.08
C LYS A 142 -0.28 17.85 9.07
N ASN A 143 0.85 17.78 9.76
CA ASN A 143 1.80 18.90 9.84
C ASN A 143 2.33 19.29 8.45
N ARG A 144 2.80 18.31 7.66
CA ARG A 144 3.28 18.55 6.29
C ARG A 144 2.20 19.14 5.38
N TYR A 145 0.95 18.74 5.57
CA TYR A 145 -0.16 19.33 4.81
C TYR A 145 -0.39 20.79 5.18
N GLN A 146 -0.47 21.10 6.47
CA GLN A 146 -0.66 22.46 6.97
C GLN A 146 0.46 23.40 6.54
N GLU A 147 1.73 22.96 6.61
CA GLU A 147 2.89 23.69 6.09
C GLU A 147 2.75 23.98 4.58
N SER A 148 2.24 23.02 3.81
CA SER A 148 2.06 23.19 2.36
C SER A 148 0.94 24.16 1.99
N GLU A 149 -0.10 24.29 2.83
CA GLU A 149 -1.18 25.26 2.64
C GLU A 149 -0.75 26.66 3.10
N ALA A 150 0.00 26.75 4.20
CA ALA A 150 0.58 28.02 4.69
C ALA A 150 1.55 28.64 3.67
N SER A 151 2.30 27.81 2.94
CA SER A 151 3.24 28.27 1.89
C SER A 151 2.57 28.79 0.62
N LYS A 152 1.24 28.62 0.47
CA LYS A 152 0.46 29.10 -0.68
C LYS A 152 -0.28 30.41 -0.40
N SER A 153 -0.29 30.85 0.86
CA SER A 153 -0.92 32.10 1.33
C SER A 153 0.09 33.22 1.37
#